data_AF-V7H6C2-F1
#
_entry.id   AF-V7H6C2-F1
#
_cell.length_a   1.000
_cell.length_b   1.000
_cell.length_c   1.000
_cell.angle_alpha   90.00
_cell.angle_beta   90.00
_cell.angle_gamma   90.00
#
_symmetry.space_group_name_H-M   'P 1'
#
loop_
_entity.id
_entity.type
_entity.pdbx_description
1 polymer ?
#
loop_
_entity_poly.entity_id
_entity_poly.type
_entity_poly.pdbx_seq_one_letter_code
_entity_poly.pdbx_strand_id
1 'polypeptide(L)'
;MILVTATQTAFKRGYYAYHASMTSGSTAATISINGLTAVALAELAKSASAFGYIALPACTITVTLTGDAKLALEPVGRDHR
;
A
#
# COMPACT_ATOMS: atom_id res chain seq x y z
N MET A 1 -14.57 -10.20 7.76
CA MET A 1 -13.67 -9.06 7.48
C MET A 1 -12.41 -9.28 8.31
N ILE A 2 -11.32 -9.77 7.70
CA ILE A 2 -10.04 -9.87 8.40
C ILE A 2 -9.37 -8.51 8.27
N LEU A 3 -9.28 -7.80 9.40
CA LEU A 3 -8.53 -6.56 9.51
C LEU A 3 -7.06 -6.96 9.66
N VAL A 4 -6.27 -6.86 8.59
CA VAL A 4 -4.81 -6.94 8.73
C VAL A 4 -4.37 -5.59 9.26
N THR A 5 -4.28 -5.50 10.59
CA THR A 5 -3.91 -4.27 11.29
C THR A 5 -2.50 -3.87 10.87
N ALA A 6 -2.41 -2.78 10.11
CA ALA A 6 -1.16 -2.12 9.84
C ALA A 6 -0.52 -1.71 11.16
N THR A 7 0.60 -2.30 11.52
CA THR A 7 1.41 -1.84 12.66
C THR A 7 1.80 -0.40 12.38
N GLN A 8 1.44 0.53 13.28
CA GLN A 8 1.88 1.92 13.19
C GLN A 8 3.40 1.95 13.21
N THR A 9 3.99 2.08 12.03
CA THR A 9 5.42 2.21 11.80
C THR A 9 5.72 3.70 11.73
N ALA A 10 6.86 4.13 12.27
CA ALA A 10 7.26 5.54 12.24
C ALA A 10 7.25 6.08 10.79
N PHE A 11 6.58 7.21 10.57
CA PHE A 11 6.44 7.84 9.25
C PHE A 11 6.72 9.33 9.34
N LYS A 12 7.11 9.93 8.21
CA LYS A 12 7.43 11.36 8.12
C LYS A 12 6.77 12.01 6.91
N ARG A 13 6.74 13.33 6.89
CA ARG A 13 6.44 14.11 5.68
C ARG A 13 7.34 13.65 4.54
N GLY A 14 6.74 13.47 3.36
CA GLY A 14 7.37 12.83 2.20
C GLY A 14 7.09 11.33 2.06
N TYR A 15 6.47 10.72 3.08
CA TYR A 15 5.88 9.38 2.95
C TYR A 15 4.48 9.49 2.34
N TYR A 16 4.02 8.38 1.78
CA TYR A 16 2.67 8.18 1.29
C TYR A 16 2.03 7.05 2.07
N ALA A 17 0.79 7.26 2.46
CA ALA A 17 -0.06 6.23 3.02
C ALA A 17 -0.72 5.48 1.87
N TYR A 18 -0.77 4.16 1.93
CA TYR A 18 -1.53 3.35 0.98
C TYR A 18 -2.68 2.65 1.70
N HIS A 19 -3.83 2.62 1.03
CA HIS A 19 -5.02 1.89 1.48
C HIS A 19 -5.47 0.96 0.38
N ALA A 20 -5.48 -0.35 0.65
CA ALA A 20 -6.07 -1.34 -0.22
C ALA A 20 -7.34 -1.88 0.43
N SER A 21 -8.43 -1.99 -0.32
CA SER A 21 -9.66 -2.65 0.14
C SER A 21 -10.35 -3.40 -0.99
N MET A 22 -10.93 -4.54 -0.66
CA MET A 22 -11.68 -5.37 -1.60
C MET A 22 -12.78 -6.17 -0.89
N THR A 23 -13.89 -6.41 -1.59
CA THR A 23 -14.94 -7.36 -1.17
C THR A 23 -14.84 -8.69 -1.92
N SER A 24 -14.36 -8.66 -3.16
CA SER A 24 -14.21 -9.79 -4.07
C SER A 24 -13.04 -9.58 -5.05
N GLY A 25 -12.46 -10.64 -5.60
CA GLY A 25 -11.34 -10.55 -6.55
C GLY A 25 -9.96 -10.67 -5.91
N SER A 26 -8.98 -9.94 -6.43
CA SER A 26 -7.60 -9.89 -5.93
C SER A 26 -6.93 -8.54 -6.17
N THR A 27 -6.02 -8.17 -5.27
CA THR A 27 -5.19 -6.98 -5.33
C THR A 27 -3.74 -7.39 -5.13
N ALA A 28 -2.86 -7.05 -6.07
CA ALA A 28 -1.42 -7.14 -5.88
C ALA A 28 -0.79 -5.78 -6.21
N ALA A 29 -0.08 -5.20 -5.25
CA ALA A 29 0.62 -3.94 -5.42
C ALA A 29 2.11 -4.14 -5.10
N THR A 30 2.99 -3.69 -5.99
CA THR A 30 4.45 -3.71 -5.80
C THR A 30 5.02 -2.32 -5.98
N ILE A 31 6.04 -1.99 -5.19
CA ILE A 31 6.85 -0.79 -5.37
C ILE A 31 8.21 -1.17 -5.93
N SER A 32 8.67 -0.45 -6.94
CA SER A 32 10.05 -0.54 -7.43
C SER A 32 10.70 0.83 -7.34
N ILE A 33 11.80 0.91 -6.61
CA ILE A 33 12.68 2.07 -6.59
C ILE A 33 13.78 1.79 -7.61
N ASN A 34 14.16 2.80 -8.41
CA ASN A 34 15.16 2.60 -9.45
C ASN A 34 16.48 2.05 -8.85
N GLY A 35 16.97 0.93 -9.38
CA GLY A 35 18.16 0.23 -8.87
C GLY A 35 17.93 -0.68 -7.66
N LEU A 36 16.69 -0.86 -7.19
CA LEU A 36 16.35 -1.77 -6.09
C LEU A 36 15.30 -2.81 -6.53
N THR A 37 15.36 -3.99 -5.90
CA THR A 37 14.38 -5.06 -6.09
C THR A 37 12.98 -4.57 -5.70
N ALA A 38 11.98 -4.92 -6.51
CA ALA A 38 10.60 -4.58 -6.21
C ALA A 38 10.11 -5.27 -4.92
N VAL A 39 9.39 -4.53 -4.08
CA VAL A 39 8.86 -5.02 -2.80
C VAL A 39 7.33 -5.07 -2.88
N ALA A 40 6.74 -6.16 -2.39
CA ALA A 40 5.28 -6.29 -2.31
C ALA A 40 4.72 -5.35 -1.22
N LEU A 41 3.74 -4.54 -1.58
CA LEU A 41 3.05 -3.58 -0.70
C LEU A 41 1.77 -4.15 -0.11
N ALA A 42 1.00 -4.82 -0.96
CA ALA A 42 -0.26 -5.46 -0.58
C ALA A 42 -0.50 -6.63 -1.52
N GLU A 43 -0.81 -7.79 -0.94
CA GLU A 43 -1.28 -8.96 -1.66
C GLU A 43 -2.55 -9.46 -0.96
N LEU A 44 -3.70 -9.21 -1.58
CA LEU A 44 -5.01 -9.56 -1.06
C LEU A 44 -5.71 -10.47 -2.06
N ALA A 45 -6.21 -11.63 -1.62
CA ALA A 45 -6.87 -12.62 -2.47
C ALA A 45 -8.31 -12.97 -2.02
N LYS A 46 -8.84 -12.25 -1.01
CA LYS A 46 -10.17 -12.42 -0.40
C LYS A 46 -10.61 -11.08 0.19
N SER A 47 -11.88 -10.95 0.61
CA SER A 47 -12.37 -9.73 1.26
C SER A 47 -11.46 -9.31 2.42
N ALA A 48 -10.72 -8.24 2.22
CA ALA A 48 -9.66 -7.79 3.09
C ALA A 48 -9.39 -6.31 2.89
N SER A 49 -8.80 -5.70 3.92
CA SER A 49 -8.23 -4.36 3.86
C SER A 49 -6.78 -4.40 4.32
N ALA A 50 -5.93 -3.62 3.66
CA ALA A 50 -4.55 -3.39 4.07
C ALA A 50 -4.28 -1.88 4.09
N PHE A 51 -3.45 -1.48 5.04
CA PHE A 51 -3.00 -0.11 5.20
C PHE A 51 -1.50 -0.10 5.48
N GLY A 52 -0.80 0.95 5.11
CA GLY A 52 0.60 1.12 5.48
C GLY A 52 1.19 2.42 4.95
N TYR A 53 2.49 2.61 5.22
CA TYR A 53 3.23 3.80 4.84
C TYR A 53 4.46 3.43 4.02
N ILE A 54 4.77 4.25 3.02
CA ILE A 54 5.89 4.08 2.11
C ILE A 54 6.62 5.39 1.98
N ALA A 55 7.94 5.35 2.04
CA ALA A 55 8.76 6.45 1.53
C ALA A 55 8.74 6.39 -0.01
N LEU A 56 8.32 7.46 -0.68
CA LEU A 56 8.45 7.57 -2.14
C LEU A 56 9.68 8.44 -2.48
N PRO A 57 10.92 7.89 -2.56
CA PRO A 57 11.87 8.42 -3.52
C PRO A 57 11.29 8.20 -4.94
N ALA A 58 11.91 8.75 -5.99
CA ALA A 58 11.46 8.51 -7.37
C ALA A 58 11.31 6.98 -7.62
N CYS A 59 10.07 6.51 -7.70
CA CYS A 59 9.73 5.09 -7.74
C CYS A 59 8.46 4.87 -8.56
N THR A 60 8.29 3.62 -8.99
CA THR A 60 7.15 3.18 -9.78
C THR A 60 6.33 2.21 -8.96
N ILE A 61 5.02 2.48 -8.86
CA ILE A 61 4.06 1.58 -8.22
C ILE A 61 3.35 0.81 -9.34
N THR A 62 3.45 -0.51 -9.30
CA THR A 62 2.72 -1.39 -10.22
C THR A 62 1.57 -2.03 -9.47
N VAL A 63 0.36 -1.94 -10.01
CA VAL A 63 -0.85 -2.43 -9.34
C VAL A 63 -1.62 -3.31 -10.31
N THR A 64 -1.96 -4.51 -9.85
CA THR A 64 -2.87 -5.42 -10.52
C THR A 64 -4.14 -5.51 -9.68
N LEU A 65 -5.25 -5.02 -10.22
CA LEU A 65 -6.56 -4.99 -9.57
C LEU A 65 -7.54 -5.86 -10.35
N THR A 66 -8.31 -6.69 -9.65
CA THR A 66 -9.44 -7.44 -10.22
C THR A 66 -10.67 -7.30 -9.34
N GLY A 67 -11.87 -7.40 -9.93
CA GLY A 67 -13.12 -7.25 -9.18
C GLY A 67 -13.36 -5.81 -8.69
N ASP A 68 -13.73 -5.65 -7.42
CA ASP A 68 -13.98 -4.35 -6.77
C ASP A 68 -12.78 -3.81 -5.96
N ALA A 69 -11.59 -4.37 -6.21
CA ALA A 69 -10.35 -3.96 -5.57
C ALA A 69 -10.03 -2.47 -5.80
N LYS A 70 -9.70 -1.76 -4.72
CA LYS A 70 -9.27 -0.36 -4.75
C LYS A 70 -7.93 -0.21 -4.03
N LEU A 71 -7.03 0.57 -4.62
CA LEU A 71 -5.83 1.08 -3.98
C LEU A 71 -5.85 2.61 -4.01
N ALA A 72 -5.78 3.24 -2.86
CA ALA A 72 -5.64 4.69 -2.71
C ALA A 72 -4.26 5.02 -2.14
N LEU A 73 -3.70 6.14 -2.59
CA LEU A 73 -2.41 6.68 -2.14
C LEU A 73 -2.63 8.13 -1.71
N GLU A 74 -2.21 8.45 -0.49
CA GLU A 74 -2.38 9.78 0.08
C GLU A 74 -1.06 10.29 0.68
N PRO A 75 -0.67 11.55 0.42
CA PRO A 75 0.53 12.11 1.00
C PRO A 75 0.35 12.27 2.52
N VAL A 76 1.38 11.90 3.27
CA VAL A 76 1.38 12.06 4.72
C VAL A 76 1.74 13.51 5.09
N GLY A 77 0.77 14.25 5.64
CA GLY A 77 0.94 15.66 6.01
C GLY A 77 1.63 15.90 7.36
N ARG A 78 1.83 14.86 8.18
CA ARG A 78 2.35 14.96 9.55
C ARG A 78 3.34 13.86 9.86
N ASP A 79 4.30 14.15 10.72
CA ASP A 79 5.22 13.14 11.22
C ASP A 79 4.55 12.33 12.34
N HIS A 80 4.86 11.03 12.43
CA HIS A 80 4.56 10.19 13.59
C HIS A 80 5.83 9.47 14.02
N ARG A 81 6.18 9.71 15.29
CA ARG A 81 7.33 9.12 15.95
C ARG A 81 6.94 7.85 16.70
#